data_AF-A0A6B0R4E7-F1
#
_entry.id   AF-A0A6B0R4E7-F1
#
_cell.length_a   1.000
_cell.length_b   1.000
_cell.length_c   1.000
_cell.angle_alpha   90.00
_cell.angle_beta   90.00
_cell.angle_gamma   90.00
#
_symmetry.space_group_name_H-M   'P 1'
#
loop_
_entity.id
_entity.type
_entity.pdbx_description
1 polymer ?
#
loop_
_entity_poly.entity_id
_entity_poly.type
_entity_poly.pdbx_seq_one_letter_code
_entity_poly.pdbx_strand_id
1 'polypeptide(L)'
;MRYNDKELQALSRQPAEMAAELGMRGPKKGSVVKRRLVKLVVNFLFYFRTDEAEPIGALLLEHCRVIHEEPNSFSISFLEDPERKYHFECCSEEQCQQWMAALRQASLLCIHHTV
;
A
#
# COMPACT_ATOMS: atom_id res chain seq x y z
N MET A 1 10.79 11.21 4.47
CA MET A 1 11.09 11.13 5.91
C MET A 1 11.82 9.82 6.23
N ARG A 2 12.83 9.83 7.12
CA ARG A 2 13.51 8.61 7.61
C ARG A 2 12.85 8.17 8.91
N TYR A 3 11.90 7.24 8.83
CA TYR A 3 11.34 6.60 10.01
C TYR A 3 12.35 5.58 10.59
N ASN A 4 12.41 5.46 11.91
CA ASN A 4 13.22 4.44 12.58
C ASN A 4 12.61 3.06 12.36
N ASP A 5 13.41 2.05 12.02
CA ASP A 5 12.92 0.68 11.73
C ASP A 5 12.08 0.12 12.88
N LYS A 6 12.42 0.46 14.14
CA LYS A 6 11.64 0.06 15.32
C LYS A 6 10.24 0.69 15.38
N GLU A 7 10.12 1.95 14.97
CA GLU A 7 8.83 2.66 14.97
C GLU A 7 7.93 2.13 13.85
N LEU A 8 8.49 1.89 12.65
CA LEU A 8 7.77 1.23 11.56
C LEU A 8 7.29 -0.17 11.94
N GLN A 9 8.15 -0.94 12.62
CA GLN A 9 7.79 -2.27 13.10
C GLN A 9 6.65 -2.20 14.13
N ALA A 10 6.73 -1.30 15.11
CA ALA A 10 5.66 -1.10 16.09
C ALA A 10 4.34 -0.66 15.42
N LEU A 11 4.41 0.28 14.47
CA LEU A 11 3.26 0.76 13.71
C LEU A 11 2.61 -0.36 12.90
N SER A 12 3.41 -1.21 12.25
CA SER A 12 2.91 -2.33 11.44
C SER A 12 2.05 -3.34 12.22
N ARG A 13 2.21 -3.38 13.56
CA ARG A 13 1.48 -4.25 14.48
C ARG A 13 0.18 -3.65 14.99
N GLN A 14 -0.07 -2.36 14.76
CA GLN A 14 -1.32 -1.72 15.15
C GLN A 14 -2.51 -2.29 14.35
N PRO A 15 -3.75 -2.09 14.84
CA PRO A 15 -4.95 -2.39 14.07
C PRO A 15 -4.90 -1.73 12.70
N ALA A 16 -5.26 -2.47 11.67
CA ALA A 16 -5.32 -1.97 10.30
C ALA A 16 -6.74 -1.51 9.97
N GLU A 17 -6.84 -0.39 9.27
CA GLU A 17 -8.10 0.08 8.68
C GLU A 17 -8.58 -0.90 7.61
N MET A 18 -7.64 -1.41 6.82
CA MET A 18 -7.87 -2.48 5.85
C MET A 18 -6.72 -3.47 5.87
N ALA A 19 -7.05 -4.76 5.81
CA ALA A 19 -6.07 -5.83 5.68
C ALA A 19 -6.62 -6.94 4.78
N ALA A 20 -5.86 -7.33 3.77
CA ALA A 20 -6.23 -8.42 2.87
C ALA A 20 -5.01 -9.02 2.20
N GLU A 21 -5.15 -10.25 1.71
CA GLU A 21 -4.16 -10.81 0.80
C GLU A 21 -4.40 -10.34 -0.63
N LEU A 22 -3.39 -9.72 -1.23
CA LEU A 22 -3.41 -9.22 -2.59
C LEU A 22 -2.27 -9.85 -3.40
N GLY A 23 -2.45 -9.96 -4.72
CA GLY A 23 -1.30 -10.08 -5.62
C GLY A 23 -0.55 -8.77 -5.64
N MET A 24 0.77 -8.78 -5.51
CA MET A 24 1.59 -7.57 -5.50
C MET A 24 2.81 -7.72 -6.39
N ARG A 25 3.08 -6.70 -7.20
CA ARG A 25 4.26 -6.59 -8.05
C ARG A 25 4.98 -5.28 -7.75
N GLY A 26 6.25 -5.39 -7.38
CA GLY A 26 7.08 -4.21 -7.09
C GLY A 26 7.59 -3.51 -8.34
N PRO A 27 8.23 -2.34 -8.20
CA PRO A 27 8.69 -1.50 -9.32
C PRO A 27 9.89 -2.07 -10.09
N LYS A 28 10.52 -3.15 -9.60
CA LYS A 28 11.68 -3.75 -10.26
C LYS A 28 11.28 -4.34 -11.62
N LYS A 29 11.99 -3.97 -12.69
CA LYS A 29 11.78 -4.54 -14.04
C LYS A 29 11.89 -6.07 -13.99
N GLY A 30 10.89 -6.76 -14.57
CA GLY A 30 10.79 -8.22 -14.53
C GLY A 30 10.30 -8.80 -13.20
N SER A 31 9.81 -7.97 -12.26
CA SER A 31 9.17 -8.47 -11.04
C SER A 31 7.90 -9.24 -11.39
N VAL A 32 7.74 -10.41 -10.76
CA VAL A 32 6.54 -11.23 -10.87
C VAL A 32 5.56 -10.86 -9.77
N VAL A 33 4.27 -11.10 -10.02
CA VAL A 33 3.23 -10.98 -8.99
C VAL A 33 3.50 -12.01 -7.90
N LYS A 34 3.41 -11.57 -6.64
CA LYS A 34 3.49 -12.46 -5.48
C LYS A 34 2.33 -12.16 -4.53
N ARG A 35 1.76 -13.21 -3.93
CA ARG A 35 0.75 -13.07 -2.88
C ARG A 35 1.37 -12.41 -1.65
N ARG A 36 0.73 -11.37 -1.12
CA ARG A 36 1.19 -10.62 0.05
C ARG A 36 0.01 -10.30 0.93
N LEU A 37 0.19 -10.41 2.25
CA LEU A 37 -0.70 -9.74 3.18
C LEU A 37 -0.38 -8.24 3.12
N VAL A 38 -1.38 -7.43 2.81
CA VAL A 38 -1.27 -5.98 2.72
C VAL A 38 -2.13 -5.37 3.82
N LYS A 39 -1.57 -4.42 4.57
CA LYS A 39 -2.23 -3.72 5.68
C LYS A 39 -2.12 -2.21 5.51
N LEU A 40 -3.25 -1.52 5.54
CA LEU A 40 -3.32 -0.07 5.67
C LEU A 40 -3.41 0.29 7.15
N VAL A 41 -2.43 1.03 7.66
CA VAL A 41 -2.38 1.52 9.04
C VAL A 41 -2.05 3.01 8.96
N VAL A 42 -3.03 3.87 9.28
CA VAL A 42 -2.88 5.33 9.16
C VAL A 42 -2.54 5.68 7.70
N ASN A 43 -1.39 6.31 7.45
CA ASN A 43 -0.91 6.69 6.11
C ASN A 43 0.15 5.71 5.57
N PHE A 44 0.29 4.52 6.17
CA PHE A 44 1.23 3.51 5.74
C PHE A 44 0.55 2.28 5.17
N LEU A 45 1.03 1.85 4.00
CA LEU A 45 0.69 0.57 3.42
C LEU A 45 1.84 -0.42 3.63
N PHE A 46 1.68 -1.31 4.61
CA PHE A 46 2.62 -2.38 4.90
C PHE A 46 2.32 -3.61 4.06
N TYR A 47 3.36 -4.34 3.66
CA TYR A 47 3.21 -5.63 2.97
C TYR A 47 4.16 -6.69 3.52
N PHE A 48 3.60 -7.88 3.75
CA PHE A 48 4.23 -8.99 4.45
C PHE A 48 4.27 -10.20 3.53
N ARG A 49 5.20 -11.14 3.78
CA ARG A 49 4.97 -12.52 3.33
C ARG A 49 3.82 -13.08 4.15
N THR A 50 3.05 -13.98 3.57
CA THR A 50 1.83 -14.54 4.21
C THR A 50 2.14 -15.31 5.49
N ASP A 51 3.38 -15.73 5.67
CA ASP A 51 3.91 -16.52 6.78
C ASP A 51 4.84 -15.73 7.72
N GLU A 52 5.06 -14.43 7.47
CA GLU A 52 5.98 -13.60 8.26
C GLU A 52 5.23 -12.54 9.07
N ALA A 53 5.62 -12.37 10.33
CA ALA A 53 5.05 -11.36 11.23
C ALA A 53 5.65 -9.95 11.00
N GLU A 54 6.78 -9.86 10.32
CA GLU A 54 7.47 -8.60 10.02
C GLU A 54 7.20 -8.16 8.58
N PRO A 55 6.98 -6.86 8.36
CA PRO A 55 6.74 -6.36 7.00
C PRO A 55 8.03 -6.45 6.19
N ILE A 56 7.91 -6.85 4.93
CA ILE A 56 9.01 -6.80 3.96
C ILE A 56 9.28 -5.34 3.58
N GLY A 57 8.25 -4.49 3.65
CA GLY A 57 8.37 -3.07 3.45
C GLY A 57 7.07 -2.33 3.74
N ALA A 58 7.17 -1.01 3.66
CA ALA A 58 6.08 -0.08 3.86
C ALA A 58 6.11 1.01 2.78
N LEU A 59 4.93 1.46 2.36
CA LEU A 59 4.76 2.64 1.53
C LEU A 59 4.11 3.75 2.36
N LEU A 60 4.74 4.92 2.42
CA LEU A 60 4.11 6.13 2.95
C LEU A 60 3.22 6.71 1.85
N LEU A 61 1.92 6.85 2.09
CA LEU A 61 0.94 7.20 1.05
C LEU A 61 0.83 8.70 0.74
N GLU A 62 1.68 9.52 1.34
CA GLU A 62 1.77 10.95 1.04
C GLU A 62 2.14 11.18 -0.44
N HIS A 63 1.39 12.05 -1.11
CA HIS A 63 1.60 12.39 -2.52
C HIS A 63 1.68 11.16 -3.45
N CYS A 64 0.93 10.10 -3.13
CA CYS A 64 0.79 8.96 -4.01
C CYS A 64 -0.37 9.17 -5.00
N ARG A 65 -0.26 8.54 -6.17
CA ARG A 65 -1.32 8.46 -7.18
C ARG A 65 -1.80 7.03 -7.25
N VAL A 66 -3.11 6.83 -7.04
CA VAL A 66 -3.77 5.54 -7.13
C VAL A 66 -4.57 5.45 -8.43
N ILE A 67 -4.14 4.57 -9.34
CA ILE A 67 -4.72 4.41 -10.69
C ILE A 67 -5.41 3.05 -10.79
N HIS A 68 -6.63 3.03 -11.32
CA HIS A 68 -7.33 1.80 -11.68
C HIS A 68 -6.77 1.28 -13.02
N GLU A 69 -6.30 0.04 -13.07
CA GLU A 69 -5.64 -0.52 -14.26
C GLU A 69 -6.58 -1.48 -15.00
N GLU A 70 -7.07 -2.52 -14.31
CA GLU A 70 -8.05 -3.51 -14.79
C GLU A 70 -9.16 -3.68 -13.73
N PRO A 71 -10.31 -4.33 -14.03
CA PRO A 71 -11.46 -4.37 -13.10
C PRO A 71 -11.11 -4.79 -11.67
N ASN A 72 -10.15 -5.71 -11.49
CA ASN A 72 -9.70 -6.17 -10.18
C ASN A 72 -8.26 -5.75 -9.84
N SER A 73 -7.69 -4.75 -10.51
CA SER A 73 -6.30 -4.32 -10.26
C SER A 73 -6.11 -2.82 -10.25
N PHE A 74 -5.18 -2.37 -9.41
CA PHE A 74 -4.80 -0.97 -9.31
C PHE A 74 -3.29 -0.82 -9.18
N SER A 75 -2.81 0.40 -9.37
CA SER A 75 -1.42 0.75 -9.16
C SER A 75 -1.25 1.96 -8.25
N ILE A 76 -0.09 2.01 -7.59
CA ILE A 76 0.37 3.14 -6.79
C ILE A 76 1.71 3.61 -7.36
N SER A 77 1.81 4.91 -7.66
CA SER A 77 3.06 5.60 -7.94
C SER A 77 3.17 6.85 -7.08
N PHE A 78 4.37 7.44 -7.00
CA PHE A 78 4.61 8.65 -6.20
C PHE A 78 4.92 9.82 -7.11
N LEU A 79 4.47 11.02 -6.74
CA LEU A 79 4.70 12.22 -7.56
C LEU A 79 6.21 12.49 -7.77
N GLU A 80 7.02 12.26 -6.74
CA GLU A 80 8.47 12.47 -6.78
C GLU A 80 9.22 11.39 -7.57
N ASP A 81 8.63 10.18 -7.69
CA ASP A 81 9.23 9.03 -8.38
C ASP A 81 8.14 8.23 -9.13
N PRO A 82 7.68 8.71 -10.29
CA PRO A 82 6.60 8.07 -11.03
C PRO A 82 6.98 6.70 -11.60
N GLU A 83 8.28 6.46 -11.81
CA GLU A 83 8.80 5.18 -12.31
C GLU A 83 8.68 4.07 -11.26
N ARG A 84 8.64 4.44 -9.97
CA ARG A 84 8.43 3.52 -8.86
C ARG A 84 6.96 3.12 -8.70
N LYS A 85 6.45 2.40 -9.70
CA LYS A 85 5.07 1.91 -9.79
C LYS A 85 4.91 0.52 -9.13
N TYR A 86 3.99 0.44 -8.17
CA TYR A 86 3.56 -0.81 -7.53
C TYR A 86 2.22 -1.23 -8.12
N HIS A 87 2.05 -2.52 -8.44
CA HIS A 87 0.78 -3.06 -8.94
C HIS A 87 0.18 -4.02 -7.93
N PHE A 88 -1.14 -3.97 -7.79
CA PHE A 88 -1.92 -4.77 -6.86
C PHE A 88 -3.08 -5.45 -7.58
N GLU A 89 -3.30 -6.72 -7.27
CA GLU A 89 -4.34 -7.57 -7.85
C GLU A 89 -5.25 -8.07 -6.73
N CYS A 90 -6.54 -7.73 -6.83
CA CYS A 90 -7.60 -8.08 -5.89
C CYS A 90 -8.34 -9.33 -6.36
N CYS A 91 -9.05 -9.99 -5.45
CA CYS A 91 -9.89 -11.15 -5.79
C CYS A 91 -11.21 -10.77 -6.47
N SER A 92 -11.62 -9.49 -6.38
CA SER A 92 -12.82 -8.96 -7.02
C SER A 92 -12.68 -7.48 -7.35
N GLU A 93 -13.53 -6.97 -8.24
CA GLU A 93 -13.63 -5.54 -8.54
C GLU A 93 -14.09 -4.74 -7.32
N GLU A 94 -15.03 -5.27 -6.53
CA GLU A 94 -15.48 -4.63 -5.29
C GLU A 94 -14.33 -4.41 -4.30
N GLN A 95 -13.49 -5.45 -4.09
CA GLN A 95 -12.31 -5.33 -3.26
C GLN A 95 -11.34 -4.28 -3.82
N CYS A 96 -11.15 -4.24 -5.14
CA CYS A 96 -10.31 -3.24 -5.81
C CYS A 96 -10.79 -1.81 -5.52
N GLN A 97 -12.10 -1.56 -5.68
CA GLN A 97 -12.69 -0.24 -5.42
C GLN A 97 -12.57 0.17 -3.95
N GLN A 98 -12.80 -0.75 -3.00
CA GLN A 98 -12.64 -0.50 -1.57
C GLN A 98 -11.19 -0.08 -1.23
N TRP A 99 -10.19 -0.82 -1.74
CA TRP A 99 -8.79 -0.48 -1.54
C TRP A 99 -8.44 0.88 -2.17
N MET A 100 -8.86 1.13 -3.41
CA MET A 100 -8.58 2.43 -4.06
C MET A 100 -9.19 3.61 -3.29
N ALA A 101 -10.40 3.45 -2.75
CA ALA A 101 -11.06 4.49 -1.95
C ALA A 101 -10.28 4.78 -0.66
N ALA A 102 -9.96 3.74 0.12
CA ALA A 102 -9.21 3.89 1.36
C ALA A 102 -7.80 4.48 1.14
N LEU A 103 -7.10 4.04 0.10
CA LEU A 103 -5.77 4.55 -0.24
C LEU A 103 -5.79 6.03 -0.64
N ARG A 104 -6.81 6.46 -1.39
CA ARG A 104 -7.00 7.89 -1.74
C ARG A 104 -7.35 8.73 -0.52
N GLN A 105 -8.13 8.19 0.41
CA GLN A 105 -8.43 8.88 1.65
C GLN A 105 -7.16 9.03 2.51
N ALA A 106 -6.39 7.95 2.66
CA ALA A 106 -5.14 7.95 3.41
C ALA A 106 -4.08 8.92 2.82
N SER A 107 -4.06 9.10 1.49
CA SER A 107 -3.16 10.07 0.85
C SER A 107 -3.60 11.52 1.04
N LEU A 108 -4.91 11.79 1.18
CA LEU A 108 -5.47 13.13 1.39
C LEU A 108 -5.48 13.57 2.86
N LEU A 109 -5.64 12.65 3.81
CA LEU A 109 -5.73 12.94 5.25
C LEU A 109 -4.49 13.66 5.81
N CYS A 110 -3.34 13.60 5.13
CA CYS A 110 -2.14 14.34 5.51
C CYS A 110 -2.26 15.87 5.30
N ILE A 111 -3.22 16.34 4.50
CA ILE A 111 -3.44 17.78 4.26
C ILE A 111 -4.27 18.41 5.38
N HIS A 112 -5.12 17.65 6.07
CA HIS A 112 -6.08 18.17 7.07
C HIS A 112 -5.64 18.05 8.53
N HIS A 113 -4.53 17.36 8.82
CA HIS A 113 -3.96 17.28 10.17
C HIS A 113 -2.79 18.28 10.41
N THR A 114 -2.73 19.34 9.59
CA THR A 114 -1.85 20.50 9.79
C THR A 114 -2.68 21.80 9.86
N VAL A 115 -3.70 21.83 10.71
CA VAL A 115 -4.39 23.07 11.13
C VAL A 115 -4.71 23.02 12.61
#